data_AF-A0A6B1C1G6-F1
#
_entry.id   AF-A0A6B1C1G6-F1
#
_cell.length_a   1.000
_cell.length_b   1.000
_cell.length_c   1.000
_cell.angle_alpha   90.00
_cell.angle_beta   90.00
_cell.angle_gamma   90.00
#
_symmetry.space_group_name_H-M   'P 1'
#
loop_
_entity.id
_entity.type
_entity.pdbx_description
1 polymer ?
#
loop_
_entity_poly.entity_id
_entity_poly.type
_entity_poly.pdbx_seq_one_letter_code
_entity_poly.pdbx_strand_id
1 'polypeptide(L)'
;MTRMLVSRTGWCRVIAAVAVVAGLLVSISANSGASAQTAGGNPPTGEDIEVRDNLIADQESLLSIYRCLFGVDTQLVLGGCANGQPVLGRTLPGVFSGTPTHQDIAVRDNLIADQESLLNTYRCQFDIDTQIVPGRCRTSPTQTDLADLETQAEIIGAEAEMAQMVSELRHSLGLAPLSYSIDLANVARNWSQTMRDTGQFVHNPNYLQQYPPGATLARENIATVSGTTLAEAVQIAFDGLVASPGHYATMTSTDVNHFGIGIAIEGSSFWFTQNFAYYP
;
A
#
# COMPACT_ATOMS: atom_id res chain seq x y z
N MET A 1 -10.84 -49.85 9.32
CA MET A 1 -11.66 -48.82 10.01
C MET A 1 -11.22 -48.73 11.46
N THR A 2 -10.30 -47.82 11.79
CA THR A 2 -10.06 -47.37 13.17
C THR A 2 -9.48 -45.96 13.07
N ARG A 3 -10.26 -44.96 13.45
CA ARG A 3 -9.97 -43.54 13.33
C ARG A 3 -9.22 -43.12 14.59
N MET A 4 -7.95 -42.74 14.48
CA MET A 4 -7.21 -42.09 15.58
C MET A 4 -7.64 -40.62 15.66
N LEU A 5 -8.31 -40.26 16.75
CA LEU A 5 -8.49 -38.89 17.20
C LEU A 5 -7.20 -38.47 17.93
N VAL A 6 -6.49 -37.47 17.41
CA VAL A 6 -5.49 -36.73 18.17
C VAL A 6 -6.21 -35.56 18.84
N SER A 7 -6.09 -35.48 20.17
CA SER A 7 -6.81 -34.51 20.99
C SER A 7 -6.23 -33.10 20.83
N ARG A 8 -7.11 -32.14 20.56
CA ARG A 8 -6.83 -30.71 20.71
C ARG A 8 -6.98 -30.32 22.18
N THR A 9 -5.88 -30.35 22.92
CA THR A 9 -5.80 -29.79 24.27
C THR A 9 -4.42 -29.18 24.46
N GLY A 10 -4.32 -27.86 24.37
CA GLY A 10 -3.06 -27.19 24.63
C GLY A 10 -2.96 -25.72 24.26
N TRP A 11 -4.02 -24.92 24.36
CA TRP A 11 -3.89 -23.46 24.32
C TRP A 11 -4.43 -22.93 25.64
N CYS A 12 -3.50 -22.84 26.59
CA CYS A 12 -3.71 -22.27 27.91
C CYS A 12 -4.07 -20.79 27.73
N ARG A 13 -5.14 -20.38 28.41
CA ARG A 13 -5.56 -18.98 28.53
C ARG A 13 -4.40 -18.16 29.10
N VAL A 14 -3.83 -17.26 28.31
CA VAL A 14 -3.12 -16.09 28.84
C VAL A 14 -4.07 -14.91 28.69
N ILE A 15 -4.93 -14.75 29.69
CA ILE A 15 -5.60 -13.48 29.97
C ILE A 15 -4.64 -12.72 30.89
N ALA A 16 -3.94 -11.71 30.37
CA ALA A 16 -3.33 -10.67 31.18
C ALA A 16 -2.96 -9.44 30.33
N ALA A 17 -3.86 -8.45 30.38
CA ALA A 17 -3.57 -7.01 30.44
C ALA A 17 -2.57 -6.40 29.44
N VAL A 18 -3.10 -5.85 28.35
CA VAL A 18 -2.71 -4.50 27.93
C VAL A 18 -3.99 -3.67 27.86
N ALA A 19 -4.37 -3.11 29.01
CA ALA A 19 -5.33 -2.03 29.06
C ALA A 19 -4.55 -0.72 29.21
N VAL A 20 -4.99 0.29 28.46
CA VAL A 20 -4.66 1.73 28.52
C VAL A 20 -3.57 2.19 27.54
N VAL A 21 -4.01 2.68 26.37
CA VAL A 21 -4.09 4.14 26.16
C VAL A 21 -5.52 4.47 25.73
N ALA A 22 -6.12 5.38 26.49
CA ALA A 22 -7.50 5.83 26.35
C ALA A 22 -7.64 6.87 25.23
N GLY A 23 -8.69 6.69 24.42
CA GLY A 23 -9.57 7.75 23.93
C GLY A 23 -8.94 8.99 23.30
N LEU A 24 -8.79 8.96 21.98
CA LEU A 24 -9.05 10.11 21.12
C LEU A 24 -10.06 9.68 20.05
N LEU A 25 -11.33 9.59 20.47
CA LEU A 25 -12.45 9.63 19.53
C LEU A 25 -12.53 11.07 19.02
N VAL A 26 -11.84 11.36 17.92
CA VAL A 26 -12.26 12.48 17.07
C VAL A 26 -13.45 11.96 16.26
N SER A 27 -14.63 12.44 16.61
CA SER A 27 -15.86 12.21 15.85
C SER A 27 -15.72 12.79 14.45
N ILE A 28 -15.24 11.99 13.48
CA ILE A 28 -15.37 12.36 12.07
C ILE A 28 -16.80 11.97 11.68
N SER A 29 -17.68 12.96 11.65
CA SER A 29 -19.04 12.82 11.12
C SER A 29 -18.97 12.26 9.70
N ALA A 30 -19.44 11.04 9.50
CA ALA A 30 -19.68 10.47 8.19
C ALA A 30 -20.80 11.26 7.50
N ASN A 31 -20.45 12.07 6.49
CA ASN A 31 -21.44 12.68 5.61
C ASN A 31 -21.50 11.86 4.32
N SER A 32 -22.50 10.98 4.27
CA SER A 32 -22.84 10.19 3.08
C SER A 32 -23.52 11.07 2.03
N GLY A 33 -22.93 11.15 0.83
CA GLY A 33 -23.68 11.34 -0.42
C GLY A 33 -23.80 12.76 -0.99
N ALA A 34 -23.18 12.88 -2.17
CA ALA A 34 -23.56 13.70 -3.32
C ALA A 34 -23.19 15.20 -3.39
N SER A 35 -22.81 15.55 -4.62
CA SER A 35 -22.67 16.86 -5.28
C SER A 35 -21.34 17.61 -5.15
N ALA A 36 -20.78 17.91 -6.32
CA ALA A 36 -19.61 18.74 -6.53
C ALA A 36 -19.83 20.18 -6.06
N GLN A 37 -18.71 20.85 -5.76
CA GLN A 37 -18.48 22.27 -5.46
C GLN A 37 -18.60 22.70 -3.99
N THR A 38 -17.46 22.91 -3.34
CA THR A 38 -16.86 24.26 -3.16
C THR A 38 -15.52 24.16 -2.42
N ALA A 39 -14.50 24.80 -2.98
CA ALA A 39 -13.28 25.17 -2.26
C ALA A 39 -13.66 26.15 -1.14
N GLY A 40 -13.47 25.76 0.12
CA GLY A 40 -13.89 26.58 1.27
C GLY A 40 -13.52 26.04 2.65
N GLY A 41 -12.51 25.16 2.75
CA GLY A 41 -11.88 24.81 4.04
C GLY A 41 -10.77 25.80 4.37
N ASN A 42 -10.49 26.02 5.66
CA ASN A 42 -9.25 26.69 6.06
C ASN A 42 -8.05 25.91 5.49
N PRO A 43 -6.97 26.59 5.05
CA PRO A 43 -5.78 25.91 4.56
C PRO A 43 -5.21 25.00 5.67
N PRO A 44 -4.73 23.79 5.34
CA PRO A 44 -4.16 22.89 6.32
C PRO A 44 -2.95 23.48 7.03
N THR A 45 -2.81 23.15 8.31
CA THR A 45 -1.72 23.63 9.16
C THR A 45 -0.66 22.55 9.38
N GLY A 46 0.51 22.95 9.87
CA GLY A 46 1.54 21.99 10.26
C GLY A 46 1.07 21.08 11.41
N GLU A 47 0.20 21.58 12.28
CA GLU A 47 -0.43 20.81 13.35
C GLU A 47 -1.34 19.71 12.79
N ASP A 48 -2.11 19.98 11.73
CA ASP A 48 -2.95 18.97 11.07
C ASP A 48 -2.12 17.80 10.51
N ILE A 49 -0.91 18.10 10.04
CA ILE A 49 0.06 17.10 9.56
C ILE A 49 0.65 16.32 10.74
N GLU A 50 1.11 17.02 11.76
CA GLU A 50 1.72 16.40 12.95
C GLU A 50 0.76 15.45 13.66
N VAL A 51 -0.51 15.82 13.80
CA VAL A 51 -1.54 14.95 14.40
C VAL A 51 -1.66 13.64 13.63
N ARG A 52 -1.70 13.70 12.30
CA ARG A 52 -1.85 12.53 11.44
C ARG A 52 -0.59 11.68 11.39
N ASP A 53 0.58 12.30 11.30
CA ASP A 53 1.86 11.59 11.32
C ASP A 53 2.06 10.85 12.65
N ASN A 54 1.60 11.42 13.77
CA ASN A 54 1.59 10.72 15.05
C ASN A 54 0.61 9.54 15.06
N LEU A 55 -0.57 9.69 14.46
CA LEU A 55 -1.55 8.60 14.38
C LEU A 55 -1.04 7.44 13.51
N ILE A 56 -0.44 7.75 12.36
CA ILE A 56 0.22 6.77 11.48
C ILE A 56 1.30 6.01 12.25
N ALA A 57 2.15 6.73 12.98
CA ALA A 57 3.20 6.12 13.80
C ALA A 57 2.64 5.22 14.93
N ASP A 58 1.54 5.64 15.55
CA ASP A 58 0.87 4.84 16.60
C ASP A 58 0.26 3.56 16.01
N GLN A 59 -0.41 3.66 14.85
CA GLN A 59 -1.01 2.53 14.15
C GLN A 59 0.04 1.54 13.66
N GLU A 60 1.15 1.99 13.08
CA GLU A 60 2.26 1.12 12.69
C GLU A 60 2.95 0.45 13.88
N SER A 61 3.07 1.18 15.00
CA SER A 61 3.58 0.59 16.23
C SER A 61 2.67 -0.54 16.70
N LEU A 62 1.35 -0.36 16.66
CA LEU A 62 0.39 -1.38 17.05
C LEU A 62 0.38 -2.57 16.08
N LEU A 63 0.45 -2.32 14.78
CA LEU A 63 0.60 -3.37 13.76
C LEU A 63 1.86 -4.20 14.02
N SER A 64 2.99 -3.55 14.29
CA SER A 64 4.25 -4.23 14.61
C SER A 64 4.13 -5.07 15.88
N ILE A 65 3.43 -4.58 16.91
CA ILE A 65 3.13 -5.36 18.13
C ILE A 65 2.34 -6.61 17.79
N TYR A 66 1.27 -6.50 16.99
CA TYR A 66 0.46 -7.66 16.60
C TYR A 66 1.26 -8.66 15.76
N ARG A 67 2.06 -8.18 14.80
CA ARG A 67 2.96 -9.02 13.99
C ARG A 67 3.88 -9.86 14.88
N CYS A 68 4.55 -9.23 15.85
CA CYS A 68 5.44 -9.96 16.77
C CYS A 68 4.69 -10.86 17.76
N LEU A 69 3.54 -10.42 18.27
CA LEU A 69 2.77 -11.16 19.27
C LEU A 69 2.16 -12.44 18.67
N PHE A 70 1.70 -12.38 17.42
CA PHE A 70 1.06 -13.52 16.74
C PHE A 70 1.98 -14.28 15.78
N GLY A 71 3.21 -13.77 15.58
CA GLY A 71 4.18 -14.40 14.68
C GLY A 71 3.77 -14.31 13.21
N VAL A 72 3.06 -13.26 12.82
CA VAL A 72 2.66 -12.98 11.43
C VAL A 72 3.45 -11.82 10.89
N ASP A 73 3.85 -11.89 9.62
CA ASP A 73 4.58 -10.84 8.90
C ASP A 73 5.78 -10.24 9.67
N THR A 74 6.45 -11.06 10.48
CA THR A 74 7.55 -10.61 11.35
C THR A 74 8.72 -10.03 10.57
N GLN A 75 8.85 -10.38 9.29
CA GLN A 75 9.83 -9.81 8.37
C GLN A 75 9.59 -8.32 8.06
N LEU A 76 8.37 -7.81 8.27
CA LEU A 76 8.01 -6.40 8.05
C LEU A 76 8.29 -5.51 9.27
N VAL A 77 8.63 -6.10 10.43
CA VAL A 77 8.90 -5.34 11.65
C VAL A 77 10.34 -4.83 11.62
N LEU A 78 10.51 -3.51 11.62
CA LEU A 78 11.83 -2.88 11.64
C LEU A 78 12.61 -3.30 12.90
N GLY A 79 13.82 -3.83 12.71
CA GLY A 79 14.63 -4.38 13.79
C GLY A 79 14.20 -5.76 14.30
N GLY A 80 13.13 -6.33 13.73
CA GLY A 80 12.62 -7.66 14.03
C GLY A 80 11.87 -7.76 15.36
N CYS A 81 11.58 -9.01 15.74
CA CYS A 81 10.83 -9.33 16.95
C CYS A 81 11.71 -10.06 17.98
N ALA A 82 11.53 -9.74 19.25
CA ALA A 82 12.11 -10.46 20.39
C ALA A 82 11.05 -10.67 21.47
N ASN A 83 10.91 -11.91 21.95
CA ASN A 83 9.95 -12.28 23.00
C ASN A 83 8.50 -11.85 22.71
N GLY A 84 8.07 -11.95 21.43
CA GLY A 84 6.72 -11.57 21.01
C GLY A 84 6.47 -10.06 20.96
N GLN A 85 7.53 -9.24 20.97
CA GLN A 85 7.46 -7.79 20.89
C GLN A 85 8.43 -7.25 19.82
N PRO A 86 8.14 -6.09 19.20
CA PRO A 86 9.09 -5.40 18.34
C PRO A 86 10.37 -5.05 19.12
N VAL A 87 11.53 -5.30 18.52
CA VAL A 87 12.82 -4.91 19.10
C VAL A 87 12.93 -3.39 19.14
N LEU A 88 12.47 -2.73 18.07
CA LEU A 88 12.35 -1.29 18.02
C LEU A 88 10.91 -0.91 18.36
N GLY A 89 10.76 -0.01 19.33
CA GLY A 89 9.46 0.52 19.70
C GLY A 89 8.90 1.48 18.66
N ARG A 90 7.95 2.32 19.08
CA ARG A 90 7.34 3.36 18.23
C ARG A 90 8.41 4.19 17.51
N THR A 91 8.36 4.20 16.18
CA THR A 91 9.14 5.13 15.36
C THR A 91 8.52 6.52 15.46
N LEU A 92 9.33 7.53 15.78
CA LEU A 92 8.84 8.91 15.78
C LEU A 92 8.72 9.41 14.33
N PRO A 93 7.60 10.04 13.95
CA PRO A 93 7.49 10.67 12.65
C PRO A 93 8.50 11.80 12.49
N GLY A 94 8.97 12.00 11.26
CA GLY A 94 9.82 13.14 10.92
C GLY A 94 9.06 14.47 10.97
N VAL A 95 9.79 15.58 11.08
CA VAL A 95 9.18 16.91 11.02
C VAL A 95 8.83 17.24 9.58
N PHE A 96 7.56 17.58 9.32
CA PHE A 96 7.13 18.05 8.01
C PHE A 96 7.79 19.37 7.65
N SER A 97 8.33 19.47 6.43
CA SER A 97 8.95 20.69 5.90
C SER A 97 8.12 21.29 4.78
N GLY A 98 7.86 22.59 4.84
CA GLY A 98 7.13 23.34 3.80
C GLY A 98 5.74 23.76 4.24
N THR A 99 4.94 24.25 3.28
CA THR A 99 3.56 24.66 3.52
C THR A 99 2.63 23.48 3.25
N PRO A 100 1.87 22.99 4.24
CA PRO A 100 0.96 21.86 4.06
C PRO A 100 -0.09 22.12 2.98
N THR A 101 -0.35 21.11 2.17
CA THR A 101 -1.41 21.12 1.16
C THR A 101 -2.56 20.19 1.55
N HIS A 102 -3.73 20.36 0.93
CA HIS A 102 -4.83 19.41 1.11
C HIS A 102 -4.46 18.01 0.62
N GLN A 103 -3.53 17.90 -0.34
CA GLN A 103 -3.04 16.61 -0.81
C GLN A 103 -2.21 15.91 0.28
N ASP A 104 -1.37 16.65 1.02
CA ASP A 104 -0.59 16.09 2.12
C ASP A 104 -1.48 15.50 3.22
N ILE A 105 -2.61 16.16 3.47
CA ILE A 105 -3.65 15.68 4.40
C ILE A 105 -4.34 14.43 3.85
N ALA A 106 -4.78 14.45 2.60
CA ALA A 106 -5.49 13.34 1.98
C ALA A 106 -4.64 12.06 1.93
N VAL A 107 -3.34 12.17 1.62
CA VAL A 107 -2.40 11.03 1.61
C VAL A 107 -2.35 10.37 2.99
N ARG A 108 -2.26 11.18 4.05
CA ARG A 108 -2.20 10.68 5.43
C ARG A 108 -3.53 10.08 5.87
N ASP A 109 -4.64 10.71 5.55
CA ASP A 109 -5.97 10.20 5.88
C ASP A 109 -6.22 8.84 5.21
N ASN A 110 -5.78 8.65 3.97
CA ASN A 110 -5.84 7.36 3.29
C ASN A 110 -4.95 6.32 3.99
N LEU A 111 -3.71 6.66 4.33
CA LEU A 111 -2.81 5.75 5.03
C LEU A 111 -3.35 5.33 6.41
N ILE A 112 -3.92 6.28 7.16
CA ILE A 112 -4.58 6.03 8.44
C ILE A 112 -5.75 5.04 8.26
N ALA A 113 -6.55 5.23 7.21
CA ALA A 113 -7.68 4.35 6.91
C ALA A 113 -7.22 2.93 6.53
N ASP A 114 -6.18 2.82 5.71
CA ASP A 114 -5.61 1.53 5.28
C ASP A 114 -5.00 0.77 6.46
N GLN A 115 -4.22 1.45 7.30
CA GLN A 115 -3.64 0.88 8.52
C GLN A 115 -4.72 0.44 9.52
N GLU A 116 -5.76 1.27 9.71
CA GLU A 116 -6.88 0.92 10.58
C GLU A 116 -7.65 -0.29 10.05
N SER A 117 -7.81 -0.42 8.73
CA SER A 117 -8.40 -1.59 8.09
C SER A 117 -7.59 -2.86 8.40
N LEU A 118 -6.26 -2.80 8.25
CA LEU A 118 -5.38 -3.92 8.57
C LEU A 118 -5.40 -4.28 10.07
N LEU A 119 -5.39 -3.27 10.95
CA LEU A 119 -5.54 -3.47 12.39
C LEU A 119 -6.86 -4.18 12.73
N ASN A 120 -7.96 -3.79 12.09
CA ASN A 120 -9.25 -4.45 12.26
C ASN A 120 -9.26 -5.90 11.76
N THR A 121 -8.54 -6.20 10.67
CA THR A 121 -8.32 -7.57 10.20
C THR A 121 -7.63 -8.42 11.27
N TYR A 122 -6.52 -7.95 11.84
CA TYR A 122 -5.82 -8.67 12.92
C TYR A 122 -6.68 -8.81 14.19
N ARG A 123 -7.39 -7.75 14.59
CA ARG A 123 -8.34 -7.80 15.72
C ARG A 123 -9.36 -8.93 15.56
N CYS A 124 -9.94 -9.06 14.37
CA CYS A 124 -10.89 -10.12 14.08
C CYS A 124 -10.26 -11.50 13.93
N GLN A 125 -9.07 -11.59 13.33
CA GLN A 125 -8.37 -12.85 13.11
C GLN A 125 -7.91 -13.49 14.42
N PHE A 126 -7.41 -12.69 15.35
CA PHE A 126 -6.83 -13.16 16.61
C PHE A 126 -7.76 -13.00 17.82
N ASP A 127 -9.01 -12.58 17.60
CA ASP A 127 -10.02 -12.35 18.63
C ASP A 127 -9.57 -11.35 19.71
N ILE A 128 -9.05 -10.20 19.27
CA ILE A 128 -8.54 -9.13 20.13
C ILE A 128 -9.36 -7.89 19.88
N ASP A 129 -9.84 -7.27 20.95
CA ASP A 129 -10.57 -6.01 20.90
C ASP A 129 -11.68 -6.00 19.83
N THR A 130 -12.33 -7.14 19.59
CA THR A 130 -13.35 -7.28 18.54
C THR A 130 -14.56 -6.37 18.77
N GLN A 131 -14.71 -5.85 20.00
CA GLN A 131 -15.71 -4.84 20.37
C GLN A 131 -15.46 -3.46 19.75
N ILE A 132 -14.24 -3.10 19.35
CA ILE A 132 -13.92 -1.79 18.75
C ILE A 132 -13.95 -1.80 17.23
N VAL A 133 -14.03 -2.97 16.60
CA VAL A 133 -14.09 -3.10 15.14
C VAL A 133 -15.44 -2.56 14.62
N PRO A 134 -15.46 -1.51 13.78
CA PRO A 134 -16.69 -0.99 13.19
C PRO A 134 -17.42 -2.09 12.41
N GLY A 135 -18.72 -2.25 12.65
CA GLY A 135 -19.53 -3.30 12.02
C GLY A 135 -19.39 -4.70 12.64
N ARG A 136 -18.57 -4.85 13.71
CA ARG A 136 -18.18 -6.12 14.37
C ARG A 136 -17.41 -7.05 13.42
N CYS A 137 -16.68 -7.99 14.00
CA CYS A 137 -16.12 -9.08 13.22
C CYS A 137 -17.26 -9.91 12.63
N ARG A 138 -17.42 -9.84 11.30
CA ARG A 138 -18.19 -10.87 10.58
C ARG A 138 -17.54 -12.22 10.90
N THR A 139 -18.35 -13.27 10.95
CA THR A 139 -17.84 -14.65 11.06
C THR A 139 -16.64 -14.81 10.13
N SER A 140 -15.56 -15.36 10.67
CA SER A 140 -14.19 -15.36 10.13
C SER A 140 -14.13 -15.23 8.60
N PRO A 141 -13.26 -14.34 8.06
CA PRO A 141 -13.01 -14.30 6.63
C PRO A 141 -12.73 -15.73 6.14
N THR A 142 -13.33 -16.11 5.02
CA THR A 142 -13.09 -17.43 4.46
C THR A 142 -11.60 -17.54 4.10
N GLN A 143 -11.08 -18.76 3.98
CA GLN A 143 -9.70 -18.97 3.56
C GLN A 143 -9.37 -18.27 2.22
N THR A 144 -10.39 -18.10 1.37
CA THR A 144 -10.31 -17.35 0.12
C THR A 144 -10.13 -15.85 0.36
N ASP A 145 -10.89 -15.24 1.29
CA ASP A 145 -10.78 -13.81 1.60
C ASP A 145 -9.41 -13.45 2.19
N LEU A 146 -8.81 -14.36 2.98
CA LEU A 146 -7.46 -14.17 3.53
C LEU A 146 -6.38 -14.31 2.45
N ALA A 147 -6.49 -15.29 1.57
CA ALA A 147 -5.55 -15.48 0.46
C ALA A 147 -5.58 -14.32 -0.54
N ASP A 148 -6.76 -13.74 -0.79
CA ASP A 148 -6.92 -12.56 -1.64
C ASP A 148 -6.28 -11.32 -1.01
N LEU A 149 -6.42 -11.14 0.31
CA LEU A 149 -5.77 -10.06 1.06
C LEU A 149 -4.24 -10.21 1.12
N GLU A 150 -3.74 -11.42 1.33
CA GLU A 150 -2.30 -11.75 1.28
C GLU A 150 -1.73 -11.46 -0.11
N THR A 151 -2.41 -11.93 -1.17
CA THR A 151 -2.01 -11.66 -2.56
C THR A 151 -2.01 -10.17 -2.86
N GLN A 152 -3.02 -9.43 -2.37
CA GLN A 152 -3.10 -7.98 -2.57
C GLN A 152 -1.97 -7.24 -1.85
N ALA A 153 -1.58 -7.66 -0.65
CA ALA A 153 -0.46 -7.10 0.09
C ALA A 153 0.89 -7.37 -0.60
N GLU A 154 1.08 -8.58 -1.14
CA GLU A 154 2.27 -8.92 -1.94
C GLU A 154 2.37 -8.06 -3.21
N ILE A 155 1.26 -7.84 -3.91
CA ILE A 155 1.19 -6.96 -5.09
C ILE A 155 1.58 -5.53 -4.74
N ILE A 156 1.04 -4.98 -3.64
CA ILE A 156 1.36 -3.62 -3.20
C ILE A 156 2.85 -3.50 -2.85
N GLY A 157 3.41 -4.51 -2.16
CA GLY A 157 4.84 -4.58 -1.88
C GLY A 157 5.70 -4.59 -3.16
N ALA A 158 5.30 -5.38 -4.16
CA ALA A 158 5.98 -5.48 -5.45
C ALA A 158 5.89 -4.17 -6.27
N GLU A 159 4.75 -3.48 -6.24
CA GLU A 159 4.60 -2.16 -6.87
C GLU A 159 5.50 -1.10 -6.22
N ALA A 160 5.62 -1.14 -4.88
CA ALA A 160 6.50 -0.26 -4.12
C ALA A 160 7.98 -0.55 -4.42
N GLU A 161 8.37 -1.82 -4.50
CA GLU A 161 9.72 -2.25 -4.86
C GLU A 161 10.10 -1.74 -6.26
N MET A 162 9.24 -1.95 -7.26
CA MET A 162 9.49 -1.43 -8.61
C MET A 162 9.54 0.11 -8.64
N ALA A 163 8.72 0.80 -7.84
CA ALA A 163 8.76 2.26 -7.73
C ALA A 163 10.09 2.74 -7.12
N GLN A 164 10.61 2.02 -6.13
CA GLN A 164 11.91 2.28 -5.54
C GLN A 164 13.03 2.10 -6.57
N MET A 165 13.02 1.01 -7.35
CA MET A 165 14.02 0.77 -8.40
C MET A 165 14.05 1.90 -9.45
N VAL A 166 12.89 2.43 -9.87
CA VAL A 166 12.82 3.60 -10.77
C VAL A 166 13.42 4.84 -10.11
N SER A 167 13.16 5.05 -8.83
CA SER A 167 13.67 6.19 -8.06
C SER A 167 15.19 6.13 -7.89
N GLU A 168 15.73 4.95 -7.59
CA GLU A 168 17.16 4.68 -7.48
C GLU A 168 17.88 4.85 -8.82
N LEU A 169 17.30 4.37 -9.92
CA LEU A 169 17.81 4.63 -11.26
C LEU A 169 17.94 6.13 -11.53
N ARG A 170 16.89 6.91 -11.27
CA ARG A 170 16.91 8.36 -11.48
C ARG A 170 17.93 9.05 -10.58
N HIS A 171 18.01 8.63 -9.31
CA HIS A 171 18.99 9.15 -8.37
C HIS A 171 20.43 8.89 -8.83
N SER A 172 20.72 7.67 -9.32
CA SER A 172 22.05 7.30 -9.82
C SER A 172 22.52 8.15 -11.01
N LEU A 173 21.58 8.75 -11.74
CA LEU A 173 21.81 9.63 -12.88
C LEU A 173 21.77 11.12 -12.51
N GLY A 174 21.53 11.46 -11.23
CA GLY A 174 21.39 12.83 -10.76
C GLY A 174 20.12 13.54 -11.25
N LEU A 175 19.09 12.78 -11.62
CA LEU A 175 17.81 13.33 -12.08
C LEU A 175 16.91 13.70 -10.90
N ALA A 176 16.00 14.65 -11.11
CA ALA A 176 15.00 15.01 -10.11
C ALA A 176 14.11 13.80 -9.77
N PRO A 177 13.74 13.60 -8.49
CA PRO A 177 12.81 12.55 -8.10
C PRO A 177 11.43 12.79 -8.70
N LEU A 178 10.69 11.70 -8.95
CA LEU A 178 9.29 11.77 -9.34
C LEU A 178 8.41 11.61 -8.11
N SER A 179 7.29 12.33 -8.06
CA SER A 179 6.25 12.13 -7.07
C SER A 179 5.44 10.89 -7.39
N TYR A 180 5.34 9.95 -6.46
CA TYR A 180 4.46 8.79 -6.64
C TYR A 180 2.99 9.22 -6.56
N SER A 181 2.18 8.80 -7.53
CA SER A 181 0.76 9.09 -7.63
C SER A 181 -0.06 7.82 -7.58
N ILE A 182 -0.89 7.70 -6.53
CA ILE A 182 -1.82 6.59 -6.36
C ILE A 182 -2.83 6.53 -7.52
N ASP A 183 -3.25 7.67 -8.04
CA ASP A 183 -4.18 7.70 -9.17
C ASP A 183 -3.55 7.16 -10.45
N LEU A 184 -2.29 7.50 -10.73
CA LEU A 184 -1.55 6.91 -11.86
C LEU A 184 -1.29 5.41 -11.63
N ALA A 185 -1.02 4.99 -10.39
CA ALA A 185 -0.88 3.59 -10.03
C ALA A 185 -2.20 2.82 -10.25
N ASN A 186 -3.35 3.43 -9.96
CA ASN A 186 -4.66 2.83 -10.21
C ASN A 186 -4.93 2.67 -11.71
N VAL A 187 -4.59 3.67 -12.54
CA VAL A 187 -4.68 3.56 -14.01
C VAL A 187 -3.77 2.43 -14.52
N ALA A 188 -2.53 2.38 -14.03
CA ALA A 188 -1.57 1.34 -14.37
C ALA A 188 -2.08 -0.06 -13.96
N ARG A 189 -2.63 -0.21 -12.75
CA ARG A 189 -3.13 -1.49 -12.22
C ARG A 189 -4.32 -1.99 -13.02
N ASN A 190 -5.28 -1.09 -13.32
CA ASN A 190 -6.42 -1.41 -14.17
C ASN A 190 -5.97 -1.86 -15.57
N TRP A 191 -4.91 -1.25 -16.11
CA TRP A 191 -4.39 -1.66 -17.41
C TRP A 191 -3.64 -2.99 -17.37
N SER A 192 -2.83 -3.24 -16.34
CA SER A 192 -2.22 -4.55 -16.11
C SER A 192 -3.27 -5.66 -15.98
N GLN A 193 -4.38 -5.39 -15.28
CA GLN A 193 -5.53 -6.29 -15.21
C GLN A 193 -6.18 -6.49 -16.58
N THR A 194 -6.33 -5.43 -17.37
CA THR A 194 -6.86 -5.52 -18.74
C THR A 194 -5.98 -6.41 -19.63
N MET A 195 -4.66 -6.26 -19.56
CA MET A 195 -3.73 -7.10 -20.33
C MET A 195 -3.81 -8.58 -19.89
N ARG A 196 -3.93 -8.85 -18.59
CA ARG A 196 -4.18 -10.19 -18.05
C ARG A 196 -5.49 -10.77 -18.58
N ASP A 197 -6.60 -10.07 -18.36
CA ASP A 197 -7.94 -10.58 -18.60
C ASP A 197 -8.24 -10.78 -20.10
N THR A 198 -7.64 -9.95 -20.96
CA THR A 198 -7.80 -10.05 -22.42
C THR A 198 -6.74 -10.93 -23.09
N GLY A 199 -5.65 -11.24 -22.38
CA GLY A 199 -4.46 -11.88 -22.94
C GLY A 199 -3.74 -11.06 -24.01
N GLN A 200 -4.01 -9.74 -24.10
CA GLN A 200 -3.40 -8.85 -25.07
C GLN A 200 -2.29 -8.02 -24.41
N PHE A 201 -1.05 -8.17 -24.89
CA PHE A 201 0.06 -7.32 -24.46
C PHE A 201 0.14 -6.07 -25.34
N VAL A 202 -0.57 -5.00 -24.92
CA VAL A 202 -0.74 -3.77 -25.70
C VAL A 202 -0.79 -2.56 -24.79
N HIS A 203 -0.30 -1.42 -25.29
CA HIS A 203 -0.40 -0.15 -24.59
C HIS A 203 -1.85 0.31 -24.39
N ASN A 204 -2.08 1.06 -23.32
CA ASN A 204 -3.37 1.68 -23.06
C ASN A 204 -3.67 2.78 -24.08
N PRO A 205 -4.70 2.64 -24.93
CA PRO A 205 -4.99 3.68 -25.92
C PRO A 205 -5.56 4.96 -25.30
N ASN A 206 -5.96 4.91 -24.02
CA ASN A 206 -6.68 5.98 -23.34
C ASN A 206 -6.02 6.44 -22.02
N TYR A 207 -4.75 6.10 -21.74
CA TYR A 207 -4.14 6.38 -20.43
C TYR A 207 -4.20 7.87 -20.07
N LEU A 208 -3.94 8.78 -21.02
CA LEU A 208 -3.95 10.22 -20.76
C LEU A 208 -5.35 10.72 -20.34
N GLN A 209 -6.42 10.17 -20.91
CA GLN A 209 -7.80 10.55 -20.52
C GLN A 209 -8.20 9.96 -19.16
N GLN A 210 -7.50 8.94 -18.69
CA GLN A 210 -7.75 8.28 -17.41
C GLN A 210 -6.92 8.89 -16.27
N TYR A 211 -5.86 9.64 -16.57
CA TYR A 211 -5.06 10.33 -15.56
C TYR A 211 -5.88 11.43 -14.88
N PRO A 212 -5.56 11.78 -13.61
CA PRO A 212 -6.15 12.93 -12.95
C PRO A 212 -6.08 14.19 -13.83
N PRO A 213 -7.14 15.03 -13.83
CA PRO A 213 -7.16 16.26 -14.61
C PRO A 213 -5.94 17.15 -14.34
N GLY A 214 -5.42 17.79 -15.38
CA GLY A 214 -4.27 18.70 -15.29
C GLY A 214 -2.95 18.13 -15.78
N ALA A 215 -2.89 16.82 -16.11
CA ALA A 215 -1.74 16.25 -16.80
C ALA A 215 -1.60 16.89 -18.19
N THR A 216 -0.41 17.41 -18.51
CA THR A 216 -0.12 17.99 -19.83
C THR A 216 0.81 17.12 -20.67
N LEU A 217 1.43 16.11 -20.05
CA LEU A 217 2.20 15.05 -20.70
C LEU A 217 1.89 13.72 -20.02
N ALA A 218 1.90 12.65 -20.80
CA ALA A 218 1.74 11.29 -20.30
C ALA A 218 2.63 10.31 -21.06
N ARG A 219 3.14 9.29 -20.36
CA ARG A 219 3.94 8.21 -20.93
C ARG A 219 3.61 6.89 -20.23
N GLU A 220 3.83 5.79 -20.94
CA GLU A 220 3.58 4.45 -20.42
C GLU A 220 4.72 3.51 -20.78
N ASN A 221 5.10 2.65 -19.83
CA ASN A 221 5.84 1.43 -20.07
C ASN A 221 4.96 0.24 -19.69
N ILE A 222 5.08 -0.88 -20.42
CA ILE A 222 4.45 -2.15 -20.08
C ILE A 222 5.50 -3.27 -20.12
N ALA A 223 5.36 -4.27 -19.25
CA ALA A 223 6.17 -5.48 -19.25
C ALA A 223 5.33 -6.70 -18.86
N THR A 224 5.80 -7.88 -19.25
CA THR A 224 5.24 -9.15 -18.78
C THR A 224 6.36 -10.14 -18.48
N VAL A 225 6.18 -10.91 -17.41
CA VAL A 225 7.11 -11.95 -16.96
C VAL A 225 6.28 -13.17 -16.57
N SER A 226 6.78 -14.37 -16.84
CA SER A 226 6.10 -15.60 -16.44
C SER A 226 7.06 -16.69 -15.98
N GLY A 227 6.54 -17.67 -15.22
CA GLY A 227 7.28 -18.86 -14.78
C GLY A 227 8.25 -18.63 -13.62
N THR A 228 8.00 -17.62 -12.79
CA THR A 228 8.88 -17.19 -11.68
C THR A 228 8.04 -16.72 -10.49
N THR A 229 8.66 -16.38 -9.36
CA THR A 229 7.98 -15.75 -8.21
C THR A 229 7.74 -14.26 -8.44
N LEU A 230 6.80 -13.64 -7.71
CA LEU A 230 6.53 -12.20 -7.86
C LEU A 230 7.79 -11.33 -7.62
N ALA A 231 8.56 -11.65 -6.57
CA ALA A 231 9.79 -10.92 -6.25
C ALA A 231 10.83 -10.97 -7.39
N GLU A 232 11.04 -12.17 -7.97
CA GLU A 232 11.92 -12.31 -9.14
C GLU A 232 11.35 -11.59 -10.37
N ALA A 233 10.03 -11.64 -10.57
CA ALA A 233 9.37 -11.01 -11.70
C ALA A 233 9.54 -9.48 -11.70
N VAL A 234 9.51 -8.84 -10.53
CA VAL A 234 9.75 -7.39 -10.37
C VAL A 234 11.13 -7.02 -10.91
N GLN A 235 12.18 -7.72 -10.46
CA GLN A 235 13.55 -7.49 -10.91
C GLN A 235 13.71 -7.74 -12.41
N ILE A 236 13.19 -8.87 -12.91
CA ILE A 236 13.27 -9.23 -14.35
C ILE A 236 12.57 -8.19 -15.22
N ALA A 237 11.38 -7.73 -14.80
CA ALA A 237 10.63 -6.72 -15.52
C ALA A 237 11.39 -5.39 -15.53
N PHE A 238 11.93 -4.97 -14.39
CA PHE A 238 12.72 -3.74 -14.29
C PHE A 238 13.96 -3.78 -15.19
N ASP A 239 14.75 -4.87 -15.13
CA ASP A 239 15.95 -5.03 -15.96
C ASP A 239 15.61 -5.03 -17.46
N GLY A 240 14.51 -5.67 -17.84
CA GLY A 240 14.01 -5.67 -19.23
C GLY A 240 13.59 -4.27 -19.70
N LEU A 241 12.94 -3.49 -18.83
CA LEU A 241 12.61 -2.09 -19.11
C LEU A 241 13.86 -1.22 -19.21
N VAL A 242 14.87 -1.43 -18.36
CA VAL A 242 16.15 -0.70 -18.41
C VAL A 242 16.92 -1.02 -19.70
N ALA A 243 16.92 -2.27 -20.14
CA ALA A 243 17.60 -2.71 -21.35
C ALA A 243 16.93 -2.22 -22.65
N SER A 244 15.68 -1.75 -22.59
CA SER A 244 14.93 -1.22 -23.74
C SER A 244 15.12 0.30 -23.86
N PRO A 245 15.71 0.83 -24.94
CA PRO A 245 15.97 2.27 -25.07
C PRO A 245 14.72 3.15 -24.92
N GLY A 246 13.58 2.71 -25.47
CA GLY A 246 12.32 3.46 -25.37
C GLY A 246 11.77 3.50 -23.95
N HIS A 247 11.79 2.37 -23.25
CA HIS A 247 11.30 2.28 -21.87
C HIS A 247 12.23 2.99 -20.88
N TYR A 248 13.54 2.84 -21.07
CA TYR A 248 14.56 3.55 -20.31
C TYR A 248 14.40 5.07 -20.45
N ALA A 249 14.17 5.58 -21.67
CA ALA A 249 13.93 6.99 -21.92
C ALA A 249 12.68 7.51 -21.19
N THR A 250 11.62 6.70 -21.06
CA THR A 250 10.45 7.06 -20.25
C THR A 250 10.81 7.18 -18.77
N MET A 251 11.49 6.18 -18.17
CA MET A 251 11.85 6.18 -16.74
C MET A 251 12.82 7.32 -16.38
N THR A 252 13.69 7.70 -17.32
CA THR A 252 14.71 8.74 -17.14
C THR A 252 14.33 10.10 -17.72
N SER A 253 13.10 10.23 -18.22
CA SER A 253 12.59 11.48 -18.80
C SER A 253 12.65 12.63 -17.77
N THR A 254 13.14 13.79 -18.20
CA THR A 254 13.11 15.05 -17.41
C THR A 254 11.79 15.80 -17.56
N ASP A 255 10.96 15.42 -18.52
CA ASP A 255 9.70 16.10 -18.85
C ASP A 255 8.50 15.53 -18.09
N VAL A 256 8.73 14.70 -17.06
CA VAL A 256 7.70 14.12 -16.20
C VAL A 256 8.08 14.37 -14.74
N ASN A 257 7.08 14.54 -13.88
CA ASN A 257 7.28 14.79 -12.45
C ASN A 257 6.42 13.89 -11.55
N HIS A 258 5.53 13.07 -12.12
CA HIS A 258 4.74 12.09 -11.39
C HIS A 258 4.81 10.71 -12.05
N PHE A 259 4.63 9.66 -11.27
CA PHE A 259 4.51 8.30 -11.78
C PHE A 259 3.71 7.37 -10.86
N GLY A 260 3.26 6.24 -11.39
CA GLY A 260 2.62 5.17 -10.64
C GLY A 260 2.87 3.81 -11.28
N ILE A 261 2.86 2.76 -10.46
CA ILE A 261 3.13 1.38 -10.87
C ILE A 261 1.89 0.54 -10.61
N GLY A 262 1.56 -0.35 -11.54
CA GLY A 262 0.44 -1.27 -11.41
C GLY A 262 0.82 -2.67 -11.83
N ILE A 263 0.51 -3.67 -11.00
CA ILE A 263 0.78 -5.08 -11.26
C ILE A 263 -0.52 -5.89 -11.25
N ALA A 264 -0.65 -6.81 -12.20
CA ALA A 264 -1.66 -7.86 -12.18
C ALA A 264 -1.00 -9.24 -12.22
N ILE A 265 -1.64 -10.22 -11.58
CA ILE A 265 -1.11 -11.58 -11.41
C ILE A 265 -2.17 -12.61 -11.86
N GLU A 266 -1.69 -13.66 -12.51
CA GLU A 266 -2.42 -14.91 -12.75
C GLU A 266 -1.44 -16.09 -12.65
N GLY A 267 -1.52 -16.86 -11.54
CA GLY A 267 -0.58 -17.93 -11.28
C GLY A 267 0.86 -17.42 -11.18
N SER A 268 1.72 -17.87 -12.10
CA SER A 268 3.13 -17.43 -12.20
C SER A 268 3.37 -16.43 -13.33
N SER A 269 2.31 -15.80 -13.85
CA SER A 269 2.36 -14.76 -14.88
C SER A 269 2.02 -13.41 -14.28
N PHE A 270 2.79 -12.40 -14.68
CA PHE A 270 2.76 -11.05 -14.15
C PHE A 270 2.70 -10.04 -15.29
N TRP A 271 1.86 -9.02 -15.12
CA TRP A 271 1.71 -7.90 -16.04
C TRP A 271 2.00 -6.61 -15.30
N PHE A 272 2.90 -5.80 -15.86
CA PHE A 272 3.37 -4.58 -15.26
C PHE A 272 3.00 -3.41 -16.17
N THR A 273 2.54 -2.33 -15.56
CA THR A 273 2.35 -1.04 -16.21
C THR A 273 3.00 0.02 -15.35
N GLN A 274 3.75 0.93 -15.97
CA GLN A 274 4.26 2.14 -15.35
C GLN A 274 3.66 3.33 -16.09
N ASN A 275 3.00 4.21 -15.36
CA ASN A 275 2.39 5.41 -15.90
C ASN A 275 3.11 6.64 -15.37
N PHE A 276 3.47 7.57 -16.25
CA PHE A 276 4.24 8.77 -15.94
C PHE A 276 3.51 10.00 -16.45
N ALA A 277 3.53 11.10 -15.71
CA ALA A 277 2.86 12.32 -16.09
C ALA A 277 3.67 13.58 -15.75
N TYR A 278 3.32 14.68 -16.42
CA TYR A 278 3.69 16.01 -15.99
C TYR A 278 2.46 16.80 -15.54
N TYR A 279 2.52 17.32 -14.33
CA TYR A 279 1.57 18.30 -13.78
C TYR A 279 2.28 19.64 -13.55
N PRO A 280 1.78 20.76 -14.11
CA PRO A 280 2.38 22.08 -14.00
C PRO A 280 2.25 22.72 -12.61
#